data_AF-A0A4Y6PUY2-F1
#
_entry.id   AF-A0A4Y6PUY2-F1
#
_cell.length_a   1.000
_cell.length_b   1.000
_cell.length_c   1.000
_cell.angle_alpha   90.00
_cell.angle_beta   90.00
_cell.angle_gamma   90.00
#
_symmetry.space_group_name_H-M   'P 1'
#
loop_
_entity.id
_entity.type
_entity.pdbx_description
1 polymer ?
#
loop_
_entity_poly.entity_id
_entity_poly.type
_entity_poly.pdbx_seq_one_letter_code
_entity_poly.pdbx_strand_id
1 'polypeptide(L)'
;MSEYRYYEFRTIDRPLSDEQMRELRGISTRAEITQTSFINEYNWGDLKARPERLVEDYFDAYLHITNYGLREVMLRVPLGALDLHMAAEYQTDECLSIWSTETHHVVKFAPYLEDLGYEDWWEDQRLLSSITPLRDELARGDLRALYLGWLFAAVYGWLEPDEPEPPLPAGLDRLTGPLSALAQFICLDEDHLLAAAEASPEPAPEPSNDELRSWLGNKTEAQKIDWLMKVVRGEDHTLGAYLRREFATEHDRLLAGRVAETGSPRTAGALYERAEQLYQERRAREQEKKRREEERKRQEQQRNRDAYLDQIEGQDEGLWAEVEQLVESYKPRDYDAAVEILLDLHDLAERKDNSAAFERRLADFKERYGRRRRLMERLEKKDL
;
A
#
# COMPACT_ATOMS: atom_id res chain seq x y z
N MET A 1 1.80 -24.68 4.20
CA MET A 1 1.28 -23.84 3.08
C MET A 1 2.19 -24.07 1.89
N SER A 2 1.67 -24.07 0.65
CA SER A 2 2.51 -24.21 -0.55
C SER A 2 3.28 -22.91 -0.79
N GLU A 3 4.56 -23.03 -1.13
CA GLU A 3 5.39 -21.88 -1.50
C GLU A 3 4.91 -21.32 -2.83
N TYR A 4 4.64 -20.02 -2.89
CA TYR A 4 4.30 -19.31 -4.12
C TYR A 4 5.35 -18.24 -4.41
N ARG A 5 5.78 -18.17 -5.68
CA ARG A 5 6.73 -17.18 -6.18
C ARG A 5 6.26 -16.66 -7.53
N TYR A 6 6.24 -15.34 -7.69
CA TYR A 6 5.96 -14.63 -8.93
C TYR A 6 7.21 -13.91 -9.38
N TYR A 7 7.62 -14.10 -10.64
CA TYR A 7 8.73 -13.40 -11.27
C TYR A 7 8.23 -12.65 -12.50
N GLU A 8 8.62 -11.39 -12.63
CA GLU A 8 8.38 -10.58 -13.82
C GLU A 8 9.65 -9.81 -14.19
N PHE A 9 10.03 -9.90 -15.46
CA PHE A 9 11.11 -9.11 -16.04
C PHE A 9 10.57 -8.34 -17.23
N ARG A 10 11.07 -7.11 -17.42
CA ARG A 10 10.65 -6.21 -18.50
C ARG A 10 11.82 -5.59 -19.21
N THR A 11 11.70 -5.47 -20.53
CA THR A 11 12.56 -4.60 -21.32
C THR A 11 11.79 -3.32 -21.68
N ILE A 12 12.49 -2.19 -21.67
CA ILE A 12 11.94 -0.85 -21.90
C ILE A 12 12.70 -0.18 -23.03
N ASP A 13 14.04 -0.26 -22.99
CA ASP A 13 14.89 0.49 -23.91
C ASP A 13 15.04 -0.24 -25.24
N ARG A 14 15.06 -1.58 -25.22
CA ARG A 14 15.20 -2.43 -26.41
C ARG A 14 14.36 -3.71 -26.28
N PRO A 15 13.66 -4.16 -27.33
CA PRO A 15 13.02 -5.46 -27.31
C PRO A 15 14.06 -6.59 -27.33
N LEU A 16 13.70 -7.73 -26.76
CA LEU A 16 14.47 -8.97 -26.85
C LEU A 16 14.52 -9.46 -28.30
N SER A 17 15.69 -9.94 -28.72
CA SER A 17 15.85 -10.62 -30.01
C SER A 17 15.28 -12.04 -29.96
N ASP A 18 15.03 -12.63 -31.14
CA ASP A 18 14.59 -14.03 -31.25
C ASP A 18 15.61 -15.01 -30.66
N GLU A 19 16.89 -14.66 -30.66
CA GLU A 19 17.96 -15.46 -30.05
C GLU A 19 17.87 -15.40 -28.52
N GLN A 20 17.77 -14.20 -27.95
CA GLN A 20 17.63 -14.00 -26.51
C GLN A 20 16.35 -14.67 -25.97
N MET A 21 15.24 -14.58 -26.70
CA MET A 21 14.01 -15.29 -26.31
C MET A 21 14.18 -16.82 -26.32
N ARG A 22 14.97 -17.39 -27.25
CA ARG A 22 15.28 -18.83 -27.25
C ARG A 22 16.17 -19.23 -26.07
N GLU A 23 17.15 -18.39 -25.71
CA GLU A 23 18.00 -18.61 -24.53
C GLU A 23 17.17 -18.62 -23.24
N LEU A 24 16.31 -17.62 -23.06
CA LEU A 24 15.38 -17.53 -21.92
C LEU A 24 14.41 -18.71 -21.86
N ARG A 25 13.96 -19.23 -23.02
CA ARG A 25 13.14 -20.44 -23.10
C ARG A 25 13.87 -21.69 -22.60
N GLY A 26 15.20 -21.71 -22.70
CA GLY A 26 16.05 -22.75 -22.12
C GLY A 26 16.11 -22.69 -20.58
N ILE A 27 15.91 -21.51 -19.98
CA ILE A 27 15.87 -21.31 -18.52
C ILE A 27 14.50 -21.73 -17.96
N SER A 28 13.41 -21.30 -18.60
CA SER A 28 12.06 -21.68 -18.19
C SER A 28 11.18 -22.06 -19.38
N THR A 29 10.76 -23.32 -19.37
CA THR A 29 9.82 -23.87 -20.35
C THR A 29 8.38 -23.40 -20.12
N ARG A 30 8.05 -22.94 -18.90
CA ARG A 30 6.70 -22.54 -18.49
C ARG A 30 6.47 -21.04 -18.49
N ALA A 31 7.54 -20.23 -18.54
CA ALA A 31 7.42 -18.78 -18.52
C ALA A 31 6.62 -18.25 -19.72
N GLU A 32 5.82 -17.21 -19.53
CA GLU A 32 5.36 -16.40 -20.65
C GLU A 32 6.53 -15.50 -21.10
N ILE A 33 6.96 -15.60 -22.36
CA ILE A 33 8.08 -14.82 -22.89
C ILE A 33 7.60 -14.10 -24.14
N THR A 34 7.72 -12.78 -24.12
CA THR A 34 7.46 -11.89 -25.25
C THR A 34 8.73 -11.12 -25.60
N GLN A 35 8.69 -10.30 -26.65
CA GLN A 35 9.79 -9.39 -26.95
C GLN A 35 10.05 -8.34 -25.85
N THR A 36 9.12 -8.17 -24.90
CA THR A 36 9.21 -7.13 -23.86
C THR A 36 9.10 -7.66 -22.42
N SER A 37 8.90 -8.97 -22.26
CA SER A 37 8.66 -9.54 -20.93
C SER A 37 9.07 -10.99 -20.81
N PHE A 38 9.41 -11.37 -19.58
CA PHE A 38 9.49 -12.75 -19.11
C PHE A 38 8.72 -12.83 -17.80
N ILE A 39 7.66 -13.63 -17.75
CA ILE A 39 6.80 -13.79 -16.56
C ILE A 39 6.74 -15.26 -16.20
N ASN A 40 6.88 -15.58 -14.92
CA ASN A 40 6.82 -16.97 -14.47
C ASN A 40 6.33 -17.10 -13.04
N GLU A 41 5.53 -18.13 -12.80
CA GLU A 41 4.94 -18.43 -11.50
C GLU A 41 5.34 -19.83 -11.05
N TYR A 42 5.68 -19.97 -9.77
CA TYR A 42 6.02 -21.24 -9.16
C TYR A 42 5.14 -21.49 -7.95
N ASN A 43 4.53 -22.68 -7.89
CA ASN A 43 3.85 -23.21 -6.71
C ASN A 43 4.73 -24.21 -5.94
N TRP A 44 5.88 -24.59 -6.52
CA TRP A 44 6.92 -25.45 -5.96
C TRP A 44 8.22 -25.20 -6.76
N GLY A 45 9.33 -24.92 -6.06
CA GLY A 45 10.62 -24.67 -6.70
C GLY A 45 10.86 -23.21 -7.07
N ASP A 46 11.91 -22.98 -7.86
CA ASP A 46 12.53 -21.67 -8.04
C ASP A 46 13.00 -21.48 -9.48
N LEU A 47 13.16 -20.23 -9.90
CA LEU A 47 13.84 -19.85 -11.13
C LEU A 47 15.23 -20.47 -11.19
N LYS A 48 15.55 -21.12 -12.31
CA LYS A 48 16.84 -21.80 -12.52
C LYS A 48 17.90 -20.86 -13.12
N ALA A 49 17.86 -19.60 -12.72
CA ALA A 49 18.79 -18.56 -13.11
C ALA A 49 18.93 -17.54 -11.98
N ARG A 50 20.00 -16.75 -12.02
CA ARG A 50 20.18 -15.63 -11.10
C ARG A 50 19.47 -14.40 -11.67
N PRO A 51 18.47 -13.83 -10.98
CA PRO A 51 17.74 -12.66 -11.47
C PRO A 51 18.66 -11.48 -11.81
N GLU A 52 19.69 -11.24 -10.99
CA GLU A 52 20.65 -10.16 -11.19
C GLU A 52 21.33 -10.25 -12.56
N ARG A 53 21.75 -11.46 -12.97
CA ARG A 53 22.36 -11.69 -14.29
C ARG A 53 21.38 -11.46 -15.44
N LEU A 54 20.11 -11.83 -15.25
CA LEU A 54 19.10 -11.60 -16.28
C LEU A 54 18.83 -10.10 -16.47
N VAL A 55 18.84 -9.31 -15.40
CA VAL A 55 18.75 -7.85 -15.47
C VAL A 55 19.99 -7.25 -16.13
N GLU A 56 21.18 -7.70 -15.77
CA GLU A 56 22.42 -7.20 -16.40
C GLU A 56 22.44 -7.44 -17.92
N ASP A 57 22.02 -8.62 -18.37
CA ASP A 57 22.19 -9.06 -19.76
C ASP A 57 21.00 -8.69 -20.66
N TYR A 58 19.77 -8.83 -20.16
CA TYR A 58 18.56 -8.83 -20.99
C TYR A 58 17.53 -7.76 -20.62
N PHE A 59 17.34 -7.47 -19.34
CA PHE A 59 16.16 -6.74 -18.85
C PHE A 59 16.46 -5.37 -18.23
N ASP A 60 15.51 -4.46 -18.30
CA ASP A 60 15.64 -3.11 -17.73
C ASP A 60 14.96 -3.00 -16.35
N ALA A 61 14.04 -3.91 -16.03
CA ALA A 61 13.38 -3.98 -14.74
C ALA A 61 13.03 -5.43 -14.37
N TYR A 62 12.98 -5.70 -13.07
CA TYR A 62 12.65 -6.99 -12.49
C TYR A 62 11.79 -6.81 -11.25
N LEU A 63 10.86 -7.73 -11.04
CA LEU A 63 10.05 -7.85 -9.83
C LEU A 63 9.92 -9.32 -9.43
N HIS A 64 10.03 -9.57 -8.12
CA HIS A 64 9.80 -10.87 -7.53
C HIS A 64 9.03 -10.74 -6.23
N ILE A 65 7.99 -11.56 -6.06
CA ILE A 65 7.14 -11.59 -4.88
C ILE A 65 7.00 -13.04 -4.42
N THR A 66 7.09 -13.25 -3.11
CA THR A 66 6.76 -14.53 -2.48
C THR A 66 5.59 -14.38 -1.51
N ASN A 67 4.84 -15.46 -1.29
CA ASN A 67 3.78 -15.49 -0.28
C ASN A 67 4.30 -15.63 1.16
N TYR A 68 5.61 -15.57 1.36
CA TYR A 68 6.28 -15.66 2.66
C TYR A 68 7.17 -14.44 2.93
N GLY A 69 6.92 -13.32 2.24
CA GLY A 69 7.41 -12.01 2.69
C GLY A 69 8.51 -11.36 1.86
N LEU A 70 9.15 -12.09 0.95
CA LEU A 70 10.21 -11.52 0.11
C LEU A 70 9.59 -10.73 -1.03
N ARG A 71 10.02 -9.47 -1.17
CA ARG A 71 9.69 -8.62 -2.32
C ARG A 71 10.96 -8.01 -2.85
N GLU A 72 11.24 -8.25 -4.12
CA GLU A 72 12.40 -7.68 -4.78
C GLU A 72 11.95 -6.87 -5.99
N VAL A 73 12.53 -5.70 -6.18
CA VAL A 73 12.44 -4.96 -7.44
C VAL A 73 13.83 -4.46 -7.81
N MET A 74 14.21 -4.62 -9.07
CA MET A 74 15.45 -4.07 -9.61
C MET A 74 15.16 -3.15 -10.77
N LEU A 75 15.86 -2.02 -10.82
CA LEU A 75 15.76 -1.04 -11.90
C LEU A 75 17.14 -0.80 -12.50
N ARG A 76 17.22 -0.93 -13.82
CA ARG A 76 18.41 -0.60 -14.60
C ARG A 76 18.45 0.89 -14.89
N VAL A 77 19.50 1.59 -14.46
CA VAL A 77 19.64 3.04 -14.63
C VAL A 77 20.93 3.34 -15.42
N PRO A 78 20.92 4.23 -16.43
CA PRO A 78 22.14 4.54 -17.18
C PRO A 78 23.28 5.11 -16.30
N LEU A 79 24.54 4.84 -16.64
CA LEU A 79 25.71 5.30 -15.86
C LEU A 79 25.75 6.82 -15.66
N GLY A 80 25.31 7.59 -16.65
CA GLY A 80 25.29 9.05 -16.61
C GLY A 80 24.11 9.64 -15.83
N ALA A 81 23.23 8.80 -15.29
CA ALA A 81 21.93 9.21 -14.79
C ALA A 81 21.84 9.20 -13.25
N LEU A 82 22.69 8.42 -12.56
CA LEU A 82 22.77 8.35 -11.10
C LEU A 82 24.20 8.66 -10.64
N ASP A 83 24.36 9.49 -9.61
CA ASP A 83 25.66 9.67 -8.95
C ASP A 83 25.81 8.61 -7.85
N LEU A 84 26.71 7.64 -8.08
CA LEU A 84 26.94 6.56 -7.12
C LEU A 84 27.49 7.03 -5.77
N HIS A 85 28.23 8.14 -5.74
CA HIS A 85 28.78 8.63 -4.49
C HIS A 85 27.66 9.08 -3.56
N MET A 86 26.71 9.87 -4.10
CA MET A 86 25.51 10.28 -3.37
C MET A 86 24.58 9.10 -3.09
N ALA A 87 24.41 8.19 -4.05
CA ALA A 87 23.53 7.04 -3.91
C ALA A 87 24.03 6.03 -2.84
N ALA A 88 25.35 5.95 -2.63
CA ALA A 88 25.94 5.06 -1.65
C ALA A 88 25.56 5.41 -0.20
N GLU A 89 25.22 6.68 0.09
CA GLU A 89 24.78 7.11 1.42
C GLU A 89 23.45 6.47 1.85
N TYR A 90 22.65 5.98 0.90
CA TYR A 90 21.36 5.33 1.17
C TYR A 90 21.44 3.80 1.19
N GLN A 91 22.56 3.21 0.79
CA GLN A 91 22.67 1.75 0.75
C GLN A 91 22.58 1.16 2.15
N THR A 92 21.97 -0.02 2.22
CA THR A 92 21.81 -0.80 3.45
C THR A 92 22.25 -2.22 3.16
N ASP A 93 22.76 -2.95 4.15
CA ASP A 93 23.30 -4.30 3.92
C ASP A 93 22.26 -5.29 3.36
N GLU A 94 21.00 -5.25 3.84
CA GLU A 94 19.96 -6.21 3.39
C GLU A 94 18.90 -5.65 2.42
N CYS A 95 18.53 -4.37 2.51
CA CYS A 95 17.28 -3.88 1.90
C CYS A 95 17.46 -3.11 0.58
N LEU A 96 18.56 -2.38 0.41
CA LEU A 96 18.85 -1.51 -0.74
C LEU A 96 20.32 -1.66 -1.15
N SER A 97 20.53 -2.25 -2.33
CA SER A 97 21.87 -2.43 -2.92
C SER A 97 21.96 -1.74 -4.27
N ILE A 98 23.12 -1.13 -4.55
CA ILE A 98 23.38 -0.46 -5.82
C ILE A 98 24.74 -0.93 -6.36
N TRP A 99 24.75 -1.46 -7.58
CA TRP A 99 26.00 -1.87 -8.24
C TRP A 99 26.07 -1.39 -9.68
N SER A 100 27.25 -1.54 -10.27
CA SER A 100 27.54 -1.09 -11.64
C SER A 100 27.97 -2.26 -12.51
N THR A 101 27.55 -2.21 -13.76
CA THR A 101 28.13 -2.96 -14.87
C THR A 101 28.97 -2.02 -15.73
N GLU A 102 29.49 -2.53 -16.85
CA GLU A 102 30.20 -1.71 -17.84
C GLU A 102 29.30 -0.68 -18.53
N THR A 103 27.97 -0.84 -18.48
CA THR A 103 27.03 -0.02 -19.28
C THR A 103 25.95 0.68 -18.47
N HIS A 104 25.67 0.26 -17.24
CA HIS A 104 24.59 0.79 -16.41
C HIS A 104 24.80 0.53 -14.92
N HIS A 105 24.00 1.20 -14.09
CA HIS A 105 23.79 0.86 -12.69
C HIS A 105 22.55 -0.01 -12.52
N VAL A 106 22.51 -0.82 -11.47
CA VAL A 106 21.31 -1.53 -11.03
C VAL A 106 21.02 -1.11 -9.59
N VAL A 107 19.79 -0.67 -9.35
CA VAL A 107 19.27 -0.36 -8.02
C VAL A 107 18.32 -1.50 -7.63
N LYS A 108 18.63 -2.22 -6.56
CA LYS A 108 17.83 -3.33 -6.03
C LYS A 108 17.24 -2.95 -4.69
N PHE A 109 15.92 -3.04 -4.60
CA PHE A 109 15.19 -3.06 -3.33
C PHE A 109 14.81 -4.51 -3.03
N ALA A 110 15.07 -4.98 -1.82
CA ALA A 110 14.81 -6.35 -1.40
C ALA A 110 14.27 -6.45 0.03
N PRO A 111 13.19 -5.71 0.37
CA PRO A 111 12.56 -5.84 1.68
C PRO A 111 12.09 -7.28 1.96
N TYR A 112 12.24 -7.68 3.21
CA TYR A 112 11.70 -8.92 3.74
C TYR A 112 10.87 -8.61 4.99
N LEU A 113 9.63 -9.11 5.01
CA LEU A 113 8.75 -9.02 6.17
C LEU A 113 8.11 -10.37 6.44
N GLU A 114 8.29 -10.89 7.65
CA GLU A 114 7.57 -12.09 8.09
C GLU A 114 6.06 -11.82 8.14
N ASP A 115 5.26 -12.81 7.75
CA ASP A 115 3.80 -12.78 7.88
C ASP A 115 3.05 -11.64 7.15
N LEU A 116 3.51 -11.25 5.95
CA LEU A 116 2.66 -10.49 5.02
C LEU A 116 1.41 -11.32 4.70
N GLY A 117 0.25 -10.91 5.24
CA GLY A 117 -1.02 -11.61 5.06
C GLY A 117 -1.33 -11.92 3.59
N TYR A 118 -1.90 -13.10 3.34
CA TYR A 118 -2.11 -13.66 2.00
C TYR A 118 -3.06 -12.82 1.10
N GLU A 119 -3.90 -11.97 1.69
CA GLU A 119 -5.04 -11.33 1.02
C GLU A 119 -4.77 -9.93 0.45
N ASP A 120 -3.73 -9.22 0.89
CA ASP A 120 -3.60 -7.77 0.61
C ASP A 120 -2.88 -7.42 -0.72
N TRP A 121 -2.37 -8.40 -1.48
CA TRP A 121 -1.32 -8.12 -2.48
C TRP A 121 -1.52 -8.73 -3.87
N TRP A 122 -2.52 -9.58 -4.06
CA TRP A 122 -2.65 -10.42 -5.26
C TRP A 122 -3.33 -9.74 -6.46
N GLU A 123 -3.81 -8.50 -6.32
CA GLU A 123 -4.76 -7.94 -7.31
C GLU A 123 -4.15 -7.11 -8.45
N ASP A 124 -2.87 -6.72 -8.42
CA ASP A 124 -2.34 -5.84 -9.48
C ASP A 124 -1.18 -6.45 -10.29
N GLN A 125 -1.50 -7.07 -11.42
CA GLN A 125 -0.53 -7.51 -12.44
C GLN A 125 0.24 -6.34 -13.10
N ARG A 126 0.07 -5.09 -12.63
CA ARG A 126 0.73 -3.89 -13.16
C ARG A 126 1.78 -3.31 -12.20
N LEU A 127 2.10 -3.96 -11.09
CA LEU A 127 3.05 -3.45 -10.09
C LEU A 127 4.38 -3.00 -10.70
N LEU A 128 5.05 -3.85 -11.50
CA LEU A 128 6.33 -3.48 -12.09
C LEU A 128 6.19 -2.30 -13.07
N SER A 129 5.09 -2.24 -13.82
CA SER A 129 4.84 -1.14 -14.76
C SER A 129 4.61 0.21 -14.08
N SER A 130 4.05 0.20 -12.86
CA SER A 130 3.87 1.41 -12.04
C SER A 130 5.18 1.90 -11.41
N ILE A 131 6.12 1.01 -11.12
CA ILE A 131 7.43 1.33 -10.52
C ILE A 131 8.46 1.73 -11.59
N THR A 132 8.39 1.14 -12.77
CA THR A 132 9.33 1.35 -13.88
C THR A 132 9.66 2.83 -14.18
N PRO A 133 8.72 3.79 -14.15
CA PRO A 133 9.04 5.19 -14.41
C PRO A 133 10.00 5.83 -13.39
N LEU A 134 10.27 5.18 -12.24
CA LEU A 134 11.34 5.60 -11.33
C LEU A 134 12.72 5.63 -11.99
N ARG A 135 12.94 4.87 -13.06
CA ARG A 135 14.18 4.99 -13.87
C ARG A 135 14.39 6.42 -14.35
N ASP A 136 13.33 7.08 -14.82
CA ASP A 136 13.40 8.46 -15.30
C ASP A 136 13.54 9.47 -14.15
N GLU A 137 12.95 9.19 -12.99
CA GLU A 137 13.07 10.03 -11.80
C GLU A 137 14.49 9.96 -11.21
N LEU A 138 15.02 8.75 -11.00
CA LEU A 138 16.42 8.53 -10.61
C LEU A 138 17.37 9.19 -11.60
N ALA A 139 17.07 9.08 -12.90
CA ALA A 139 17.85 9.70 -13.96
C ALA A 139 17.82 11.24 -13.96
N ARG A 140 16.83 11.85 -13.30
CA ARG A 140 16.75 13.30 -13.05
C ARG A 140 17.45 13.72 -11.76
N GLY A 141 18.06 12.78 -11.03
CA GLY A 141 18.66 13.02 -9.72
C GLY A 141 17.65 12.98 -8.57
N ASP A 142 16.45 12.43 -8.78
CA ASP A 142 15.48 12.26 -7.70
C ASP A 142 15.89 11.06 -6.83
N LEU A 143 16.48 11.35 -5.67
CA LEU A 143 16.97 10.34 -4.73
C LEU A 143 15.88 9.83 -3.77
N ARG A 144 14.63 10.30 -3.88
CA ARG A 144 13.54 9.88 -3.00
C ARG A 144 13.32 8.38 -3.02
N ALA A 145 13.48 7.72 -4.17
CA ALA A 145 13.35 6.27 -4.25
C ALA A 145 14.40 5.55 -3.38
N LEU A 146 15.65 6.04 -3.36
CA LEU A 146 16.71 5.47 -2.52
C LEU A 146 16.42 5.72 -1.04
N TYR A 147 15.97 6.93 -0.71
CA TYR A 147 15.54 7.25 0.66
C TYR A 147 14.41 6.35 1.14
N LEU A 148 13.42 6.00 0.29
CA LEU A 148 12.38 5.05 0.67
C LEU A 148 12.94 3.65 0.97
N GLY A 149 13.93 3.18 0.21
CA GLY A 149 14.61 1.91 0.52
C GLY A 149 15.36 1.93 1.85
N TRP A 150 16.07 3.03 2.14
CA TRP A 150 16.72 3.23 3.43
C TRP A 150 15.71 3.36 4.58
N LEU A 151 14.62 4.12 4.37
CA LEU A 151 13.57 4.34 5.35
C LEU A 151 12.92 3.01 5.75
N PHE A 152 12.68 2.10 4.80
CA PHE A 152 12.22 0.75 5.10
C PHE A 152 13.16 0.06 6.10
N ALA A 153 14.47 0.08 5.85
CA ALA A 153 15.42 -0.53 6.75
C ALA A 153 15.37 0.11 8.15
N ALA A 154 15.27 1.44 8.22
CA ALA A 154 15.18 2.18 9.48
C ALA A 154 13.92 1.82 10.29
N VAL A 155 12.73 1.85 9.67
CA VAL A 155 11.45 1.69 10.40
C VAL A 155 11.08 0.23 10.66
N TYR A 156 11.74 -0.72 10.01
CA TYR A 156 11.58 -2.16 10.29
C TYR A 156 12.74 -2.76 11.10
N GLY A 157 13.65 -1.92 11.61
CA GLY A 157 14.69 -2.35 12.55
C GLY A 157 15.83 -3.14 11.91
N TRP A 158 16.08 -2.93 10.62
CA TRP A 158 17.25 -3.46 9.91
C TRP A 158 18.52 -2.61 10.11
N LEU A 159 18.36 -1.41 10.68
CA LEU A 159 19.46 -0.48 10.98
C LEU A 159 19.67 -0.35 12.49
N GLU A 160 20.88 0.02 12.89
CA GLU A 160 21.14 0.31 14.30
C GLU A 160 20.42 1.60 14.73
N PRO A 161 19.87 1.70 15.96
CA PRO A 161 19.07 2.86 16.36
C PRO A 161 19.79 4.22 16.32
N ASP A 162 21.12 4.22 16.44
CA ASP A 162 21.98 5.41 16.39
C ASP A 162 22.50 5.72 14.98
N GLU A 163 22.15 4.89 13.98
CA GLU A 163 22.57 5.09 12.60
C GLU A 163 22.00 6.41 12.06
N PRO A 164 22.84 7.30 11.52
CA PRO A 164 22.40 8.62 11.10
C PRO A 164 21.53 8.54 9.84
N GLU A 165 20.48 9.36 9.81
CA GLU A 165 19.66 9.57 8.62
C GLU A 165 20.53 10.13 7.48
N PRO A 166 20.48 9.54 6.27
CA PRO A 166 21.20 10.03 5.10
C PRO A 166 20.63 11.40 4.68
N PRO A 167 21.26 12.09 3.71
CA PRO A 167 20.74 13.34 3.19
C PRO A 167 19.26 13.24 2.85
N LEU A 168 18.44 14.07 3.48
CA LEU A 168 16.99 13.98 3.36
C LEU A 168 16.54 14.65 2.05
N PRO A 169 15.99 13.91 1.07
CA PRO A 169 15.51 14.52 -0.17
C PRO A 169 14.29 15.40 0.09
N ALA A 170 14.15 16.43 -0.74
CA ALA A 170 13.03 17.36 -0.69
C ALA A 170 11.73 16.74 -1.23
N GLY A 171 10.58 17.17 -0.71
CA GLY A 171 9.26 16.81 -1.24
C GLY A 171 8.83 15.38 -0.92
N LEU A 172 9.16 14.85 0.26
CA LEU A 172 8.64 13.55 0.73
C LEU A 172 7.16 13.62 1.17
N ASP A 173 6.63 14.81 1.40
CA ASP A 173 5.20 15.05 1.65
C ASP A 173 4.33 14.81 0.40
N ARG A 174 4.94 14.83 -0.80
CA ARG A 174 4.27 14.72 -2.10
C ARG A 174 5.03 13.76 -3.02
N LEU A 175 4.82 12.47 -2.79
CA LEU A 175 5.33 11.41 -3.65
C LEU A 175 4.67 11.45 -5.03
N THR A 176 5.46 11.15 -6.07
CA THR A 176 4.95 10.89 -7.43
C THR A 176 4.24 9.54 -7.47
N GLY A 177 3.44 9.29 -8.50
CA GLY A 177 2.79 7.97 -8.69
C GLY A 177 3.77 6.78 -8.61
N PRO A 178 4.93 6.82 -9.29
CA PRO A 178 5.95 5.77 -9.20
C PRO A 178 6.58 5.62 -7.80
N LEU A 179 6.82 6.72 -7.08
CA LEU A 179 7.33 6.67 -5.70
C LEU A 179 6.29 6.07 -4.74
N SER A 180 5.02 6.44 -4.88
CA SER A 180 3.93 5.81 -4.12
C SER A 180 3.80 4.33 -4.42
N ALA A 181 3.96 3.92 -5.69
CA ALA A 181 3.95 2.51 -6.07
C ALA A 181 5.11 1.74 -5.45
N LEU A 182 6.31 2.32 -5.41
CA LEU A 182 7.45 1.72 -4.71
C LEU A 182 7.20 1.64 -3.20
N ALA A 183 6.75 2.72 -2.55
CA ALA A 183 6.46 2.74 -1.12
C ALA A 183 5.47 1.64 -0.73
N GLN A 184 4.36 1.51 -1.47
CA GLN A 184 3.39 0.43 -1.27
C GLN A 184 4.00 -0.96 -1.52
N PHE A 185 4.79 -1.11 -2.58
CA PHE A 185 5.44 -2.38 -2.90
C PHE A 185 6.38 -2.83 -1.78
N ILE A 186 7.19 -1.93 -1.22
CA ILE A 186 8.10 -2.23 -0.11
C ILE A 186 7.44 -2.14 1.27
N CYS A 187 6.11 -1.99 1.34
CA CYS A 187 5.31 -1.95 2.57
C CYS A 187 5.57 -0.75 3.48
N LEU A 188 5.96 0.40 2.95
CA LEU A 188 5.97 1.63 3.74
C LEU A 188 4.55 2.18 3.91
N ASP A 189 4.02 2.05 5.14
CA ASP A 189 2.76 2.68 5.52
C ASP A 189 2.81 4.22 5.59
N GLU A 190 1.62 4.83 5.57
CA GLU A 190 1.43 6.28 5.66
C GLU A 190 2.15 6.92 6.86
N ASP A 191 2.13 6.28 8.02
CA ASP A 191 2.77 6.82 9.23
C ASP A 191 4.30 6.88 9.11
N HIS A 192 4.93 5.91 8.41
CA HIS A 192 6.36 5.94 8.12
C HIS A 192 6.72 7.10 7.20
N LEU A 193 5.92 7.31 6.15
CA LEU A 193 6.11 8.40 5.19
C LEU A 193 5.92 9.77 5.86
N LEU A 194 4.92 9.90 6.73
CA LEU A 194 4.68 11.13 7.50
C LEU A 194 5.86 11.45 8.43
N ALA A 195 6.39 10.48 9.17
CA ALA A 195 7.54 10.67 10.05
C ALA A 195 8.79 11.19 9.30
N ALA A 196 9.03 10.64 8.11
CA ALA A 196 10.10 11.11 7.23
C ALA A 196 9.84 12.54 6.72
N ALA A 197 8.62 12.80 6.24
CA ALA A 197 8.23 14.06 5.63
C ALA A 197 8.27 15.26 6.59
N GLU A 198 8.12 15.07 7.91
CA GLU A 198 8.16 16.15 8.91
C GLU A 198 9.41 17.05 8.85
N ALA A 199 10.56 16.48 8.47
CA ALA A 199 11.81 17.23 8.31
C ALA A 199 12.21 17.41 6.84
N SER A 200 11.42 16.89 5.89
CA SER A 200 11.75 16.96 4.47
C SER A 200 11.66 18.40 3.98
N PRO A 201 12.71 18.92 3.31
CA PRO A 201 12.65 20.27 2.76
C PRO A 201 11.61 20.36 1.65
N GLU A 202 11.12 21.57 1.40
CA GLU A 202 10.31 21.83 0.21
C GLU A 202 11.14 21.65 -1.06
N PRO A 203 10.57 21.06 -2.13
CA PRO A 203 11.28 20.92 -3.39
C PRO A 203 11.66 22.29 -3.95
N ALA A 204 12.89 22.37 -4.46
CA ALA A 204 13.34 23.56 -5.16
C ALA A 204 12.43 23.83 -6.37
N PRO A 205 12.14 25.11 -6.68
CA PRO A 205 11.38 25.44 -7.88
C PRO A 205 12.10 24.93 -9.12
N GLU A 206 11.33 24.55 -10.15
CA GLU A 206 11.94 24.18 -11.43
C GLU A 206 12.80 25.33 -11.97
N PRO A 207 13.97 25.01 -12.56
CA PRO A 207 14.86 26.03 -13.06
C PRO A 207 14.17 26.81 -14.18
N SER A 208 14.26 28.14 -14.09
CA SER A 208 13.75 29.03 -15.12
C SER A 208 14.51 28.83 -16.43
N ASN A 209 13.86 29.16 -17.55
CA ASN A 209 14.51 29.16 -18.86
C ASN A 209 15.76 30.06 -18.91
N ASP A 210 15.83 31.11 -18.09
CA ASP A 210 16.97 32.02 -18.05
C ASP A 210 18.16 31.42 -17.28
N GLU A 211 17.90 30.63 -16.23
CA GLU A 211 18.93 29.84 -15.54
C GLU A 211 19.49 28.76 -16.45
N LEU A 212 18.63 28.02 -17.15
CA LEU A 212 19.04 27.02 -18.14
C LEU A 212 19.84 27.65 -19.29
N ARG A 213 19.40 28.81 -19.80
CA ARG A 213 20.15 29.57 -20.83
C ARG A 213 21.51 30.01 -20.34
N SER A 214 21.62 30.48 -19.10
CA SER A 214 22.88 30.93 -18.51
C SER A 214 23.83 29.76 -18.32
N TRP A 215 23.33 28.63 -17.81
CA TRP A 215 24.09 27.39 -17.66
C TRP A 215 24.59 26.86 -19.01
N LEU A 216 23.71 26.75 -20.00
CA LEU A 216 24.08 26.37 -21.37
C LEU A 216 25.09 27.38 -21.94
N GLY A 217 24.92 28.68 -21.70
CA GLY A 217 25.83 29.74 -22.11
C GLY A 217 27.28 29.51 -21.66
N ASN A 218 27.46 28.96 -20.45
CA ASN A 218 28.77 28.66 -19.87
C ASN A 218 29.45 27.39 -20.42
N LYS A 219 28.76 26.58 -21.24
CA LYS A 219 29.33 25.39 -21.88
C LYS A 219 30.06 25.76 -23.17
N THR A 220 31.09 25.00 -23.50
CA THR A 220 31.86 25.21 -24.74
C THR A 220 31.03 24.87 -25.98
N GLU A 221 31.30 25.52 -27.11
CA GLU A 221 30.66 25.18 -28.40
C GLU A 221 30.84 23.69 -28.75
N ALA A 222 32.02 23.12 -28.47
CA ALA A 222 32.29 21.71 -28.71
C ALA A 222 31.37 20.79 -27.90
N GLN A 223 31.11 21.09 -26.61
CA GLN A 223 30.17 20.31 -25.78
C GLN A 223 28.75 20.41 -26.32
N LYS A 224 28.29 21.60 -26.68
CA LYS A 224 26.95 21.81 -27.22
C LYS A 224 26.76 21.06 -28.54
N ILE A 225 27.75 21.13 -29.43
CA ILE A 225 27.73 20.42 -30.71
C ILE A 225 27.68 18.90 -30.49
N ASP A 226 28.48 18.35 -29.57
CA ASP A 226 28.45 16.92 -29.23
C ASP A 226 27.06 16.46 -28.75
N TRP A 227 26.45 17.22 -27.84
CA TRP A 227 25.09 16.94 -27.38
C TRP A 227 24.06 16.99 -28.51
N LEU A 228 24.11 18.02 -29.36
CA LEU A 228 23.21 18.13 -30.51
C LEU A 228 23.42 17.00 -31.52
N MET A 229 24.65 16.56 -31.75
CA MET A 229 24.95 15.43 -32.63
C MET A 229 24.33 14.14 -32.09
N LYS A 230 24.42 13.87 -30.79
CA LYS A 230 23.78 12.71 -30.14
C LYS A 230 22.26 12.73 -30.30
N VAL A 231 21.63 13.89 -30.16
CA VAL A 231 20.18 14.06 -30.41
C VAL A 231 19.82 13.79 -31.87
N VAL A 232 20.54 14.42 -32.82
CA VAL A 232 20.25 14.29 -34.26
C VAL A 232 20.39 12.85 -34.75
N ARG A 233 21.35 12.11 -34.20
CA ARG A 233 21.56 10.70 -34.56
C ARG A 233 20.64 9.74 -33.83
N GLY A 234 19.91 10.20 -32.81
CA GLY A 234 19.10 9.34 -31.94
C GLY A 234 19.92 8.32 -31.16
N GLU A 235 21.21 8.60 -30.94
CA GLU A 235 22.17 7.65 -30.37
C GLU A 235 22.16 7.62 -28.83
N ASP A 236 21.46 8.57 -28.18
CA ASP A 236 21.48 8.70 -26.72
C ASP A 236 20.13 9.18 -26.15
N HIS A 237 19.28 8.21 -25.80
CA HIS A 237 18.01 8.47 -25.09
C HIS A 237 18.23 8.97 -23.65
N THR A 238 19.45 8.87 -23.12
CA THR A 238 19.81 9.20 -21.74
C THR A 238 20.39 10.61 -21.60
N LEU A 239 20.74 11.26 -22.73
CA LEU A 239 21.34 12.58 -22.77
C LEU A 239 20.49 13.62 -22.01
N GLY A 240 19.17 13.60 -22.16
CA GLY A 240 18.30 14.54 -21.45
C GLY A 240 18.37 14.40 -19.93
N ALA A 241 18.51 13.17 -19.43
CA ALA A 241 18.72 12.89 -18.01
C ALA A 241 20.11 13.36 -17.54
N TYR A 242 21.15 13.00 -18.29
CA TYR A 242 22.52 13.47 -18.04
C TYR A 242 22.60 15.00 -17.93
N LEU A 243 22.04 15.74 -18.88
CA LEU A 243 22.09 17.21 -18.87
C LEU A 243 21.36 17.83 -17.68
N ARG A 244 20.23 17.24 -17.25
CA ARG A 244 19.52 17.68 -16.05
C ARG A 244 20.34 17.47 -14.79
N ARG A 245 21.01 16.32 -14.67
CA ARG A 245 21.92 16.03 -13.55
C ARG A 245 23.08 17.02 -13.54
N GLU A 246 23.76 17.22 -14.67
CA GLU A 246 24.89 18.15 -14.76
C GLU A 246 24.47 19.59 -14.41
N PHE A 247 23.27 20.01 -14.83
CA PHE A 247 22.70 21.29 -14.41
C PHE A 247 22.50 21.33 -12.89
N ALA A 248 21.81 20.34 -12.31
CA ALA A 248 21.53 20.29 -10.88
C ALA A 248 22.82 20.30 -10.05
N THR A 249 23.80 19.46 -10.39
CA THR A 249 25.09 19.41 -9.69
C THR A 249 25.85 20.74 -9.74
N GLU A 250 25.87 21.44 -10.88
CA GLU A 250 26.53 22.74 -10.98
C GLU A 250 25.76 23.85 -10.30
N HIS A 251 24.43 23.81 -10.38
CA HIS A 251 23.54 24.75 -9.69
C HIS A 251 23.67 24.60 -8.17
N ASP A 252 23.63 23.37 -7.66
CA ASP A 252 23.82 23.06 -6.24
C ASP A 252 25.20 23.45 -5.76
N ARG A 253 26.28 23.25 -6.54
CA ARG A 253 27.61 23.75 -6.18
C ARG A 253 27.68 25.27 -6.09
N LEU A 254 26.96 25.98 -6.96
CA LEU A 254 26.86 27.45 -6.91
C LEU A 254 26.07 27.93 -5.69
N LEU A 255 25.08 27.15 -5.24
CA LEU A 255 24.27 27.44 -4.06
C LEU A 255 24.91 26.97 -2.73
N ALA A 256 25.62 25.84 -2.73
CA ALA A 256 26.30 25.25 -1.57
C ALA A 256 27.43 26.12 -1.02
N GLY A 257 27.93 27.09 -1.81
CA GLY A 257 28.74 28.19 -1.29
C GLY A 257 28.00 29.13 -0.31
N ARG A 258 26.72 28.88 0.02
CA ARG A 258 25.87 29.75 0.84
C ARG A 258 25.14 29.09 2.03
N VAL A 259 25.29 27.79 2.29
CA VAL A 259 24.60 27.14 3.43
C VAL A 259 25.59 26.39 4.30
N ALA A 260 25.76 26.89 5.53
CA ALA A 260 26.59 26.32 6.59
C ALA A 260 25.76 25.40 7.50
N GLU A 261 26.40 24.31 7.93
CA GLU A 261 26.19 23.53 9.16
C GLU A 261 24.74 23.39 9.66
N THR A 262 24.08 22.30 9.25
CA THR A 262 22.95 21.74 10.00
C THR A 262 23.47 20.80 11.09
N GLY A 263 22.81 20.81 12.27
CA GLY A 263 23.19 20.01 13.44
C GLY A 263 23.19 18.49 13.20
N SER A 264 23.42 17.71 14.25
CA SER A 264 23.47 16.25 14.13
C SER A 264 22.22 15.70 13.43
N PRO A 265 22.37 14.81 12.44
CA PRO A 265 21.25 14.22 11.73
C PRO A 265 20.35 13.46 12.71
N ARG A 266 19.05 13.33 12.38
CA ARG A 266 18.16 12.39 13.08
C ARG A 266 18.73 10.98 12.92
N THR A 267 18.33 10.06 13.79
CA THR A 267 18.76 8.67 13.69
C THR A 267 17.63 7.76 13.22
N ALA A 268 17.96 6.56 12.75
CA ALA A 268 17.00 5.52 12.41
C ALA A 268 16.02 5.23 13.57
N GLY A 269 16.53 5.16 14.81
CA GLY A 269 15.71 4.96 16.00
C GLY A 269 14.72 6.09 16.26
N ALA A 270 15.11 7.35 16.03
CA ALA A 270 14.20 8.49 16.17
C ALA A 270 13.07 8.46 15.13
N LEU A 271 13.36 8.02 13.90
CA LEU A 271 12.35 7.83 12.85
C LEU A 271 11.38 6.69 13.18
N TYR A 272 11.91 5.56 13.65
CA TYR A 272 11.11 4.42 14.11
C TYR A 272 10.14 4.83 15.22
N GLU A 273 10.65 5.48 16.28
CA GLU A 273 9.83 5.94 17.40
C GLU A 273 8.77 6.94 16.95
N ARG A 274 9.11 7.84 16.01
CA ARG A 274 8.16 8.82 15.50
C ARG A 274 7.05 8.17 14.67
N ALA A 275 7.38 7.21 13.82
CA ALA A 275 6.40 6.47 13.03
C ALA A 275 5.44 5.68 13.93
N GLU A 276 5.96 5.02 14.98
CA GLU A 276 5.14 4.29 15.94
C GLU A 276 4.19 5.22 16.71
N GLN A 277 4.63 6.42 17.11
CA GLN A 277 3.75 7.41 17.72
C GLN A 277 2.59 7.81 16.80
N LEU A 278 2.88 8.10 15.53
CA LEU A 278 1.87 8.47 14.53
C LEU A 278 0.85 7.33 14.34
N TYR A 279 1.33 6.08 14.25
CA TYR A 279 0.48 4.90 14.17
C TYR A 279 -0.47 4.79 15.37
N GLN A 280 0.05 4.92 16.60
CA GLN A 280 -0.79 4.84 17.80
C GLN A 280 -1.81 5.98 17.87
N GLU A 281 -1.44 7.20 17.46
CA GLU A 281 -2.36 8.33 17.37
C GLU A 281 -3.48 8.07 16.35
N ARG A 282 -3.16 7.58 15.15
CA ARG A 282 -4.12 7.24 14.10
C ARG A 282 -5.09 6.17 14.59
N ARG A 283 -4.56 5.09 15.16
CA ARG A 283 -5.35 3.97 15.71
C ARG A 283 -6.31 4.44 16.81
N ALA A 284 -5.86 5.30 17.73
CA ALA A 284 -6.70 5.85 18.78
C ALA A 284 -7.84 6.71 18.21
N ARG A 285 -7.55 7.55 17.20
CA ARG A 285 -8.57 8.37 16.51
C ARG A 285 -9.61 7.50 15.80
N GLU A 286 -9.19 6.42 15.15
CA GLU A 286 -10.08 5.48 14.47
C GLU A 286 -10.99 4.71 15.44
N GLN A 287 -10.44 4.23 16.56
CA GLN A 287 -11.22 3.54 17.60
C GLN A 287 -12.26 4.47 18.22
N GLU A 288 -11.89 5.72 18.51
CA GLU A 288 -12.83 6.71 19.03
C GLU A 288 -13.93 7.04 18.01
N LYS A 289 -13.59 7.14 16.72
CA LYS A 289 -14.57 7.34 15.65
C LYS A 289 -15.55 6.17 15.55
N LYS A 290 -15.06 4.93 15.59
CA LYS A 290 -15.91 3.71 15.59
C LYS A 290 -16.83 3.68 16.80
N ARG A 291 -16.31 3.96 18.00
CA ARG A 291 -17.08 4.02 19.25
C ARG A 291 -18.22 5.05 19.17
N ARG A 292 -17.92 6.25 18.68
CA ARG A 292 -18.94 7.31 18.48
C ARG A 292 -19.99 6.93 17.46
N GLU A 293 -19.59 6.27 16.37
CA GLU A 293 -20.53 5.82 15.34
C GLU A 293 -21.45 4.70 15.86
N GLU A 294 -20.91 3.74 16.62
CA GLU A 294 -21.68 2.69 17.30
C GLU A 294 -22.64 3.27 18.33
N GLU A 295 -22.20 4.23 19.14
CA GLU A 295 -23.06 4.91 20.11
C GLU A 295 -24.19 5.67 19.41
N ARG A 296 -23.89 6.39 18.31
CA ARG A 296 -24.91 7.07 17.51
C ARG A 296 -25.92 6.08 16.91
N LYS A 297 -25.45 4.96 16.36
CA LYS A 297 -26.32 3.89 15.82
C LYS A 297 -27.20 3.30 16.91
N ARG A 298 -26.67 3.04 18.11
CA ARG A 298 -27.44 2.54 19.25
C ARG A 298 -28.50 3.55 19.71
N GLN A 299 -28.14 4.84 19.81
CA GLN A 299 -29.10 5.89 20.17
C GLN A 299 -30.20 6.05 19.12
N GLU A 300 -29.87 5.95 17.84
CA GLU A 300 -30.84 5.99 16.74
C GLU A 300 -31.75 4.76 16.75
N GLN A 301 -31.20 3.56 16.93
CA GLN A 301 -31.96 2.32 17.08
C GLN A 301 -32.90 2.39 18.28
N GLN A 302 -32.42 2.88 19.43
CA GLN A 302 -33.26 3.06 20.61
C GLN A 302 -34.40 4.05 20.35
N ARG A 303 -34.12 5.22 19.74
CA ARG A 303 -35.16 6.20 19.40
C ARG A 303 -36.19 5.64 18.42
N ASN A 304 -35.75 4.87 17.42
CA ASN A 304 -36.65 4.21 16.48
C ASN A 304 -37.48 3.13 17.17
N ARG A 305 -36.89 2.37 18.11
CA ARG A 305 -37.60 1.39 18.95
C ARG A 305 -38.63 2.08 19.82
N ASP A 306 -38.26 3.15 20.53
CA ASP A 306 -39.16 3.92 21.39
C ASP A 306 -40.34 4.49 20.57
N ALA A 307 -40.07 5.09 19.41
CA ALA A 307 -41.10 5.64 18.52
C ALA A 307 -42.02 4.56 17.93
N TYR A 308 -41.49 3.36 17.64
CA TYR A 308 -42.29 2.23 17.20
C TYR A 308 -43.19 1.70 18.32
N LEU A 309 -42.65 1.58 19.55
CA LEU A 309 -43.44 1.19 20.72
C LEU A 309 -44.55 2.21 21.03
N ASP A 310 -44.29 3.51 20.85
CA ASP A 310 -45.31 4.57 20.95
C ASP A 310 -46.43 4.38 19.90
N GLN A 311 -46.10 3.94 18.68
CA GLN A 311 -47.07 3.76 17.59
C GLN A 311 -48.02 2.59 17.85
N ILE A 312 -47.53 1.48 18.41
CA ILE A 312 -48.32 0.28 18.67
C ILE A 312 -49.07 0.34 20.01
N GLU A 313 -48.86 1.41 20.79
CA GLU A 313 -49.47 1.59 22.09
C GLU A 313 -51.01 1.63 21.98
N GLY A 314 -51.70 0.78 22.77
CA GLY A 314 -53.16 0.68 22.77
C GLY A 314 -53.72 -0.25 21.69
N GLN A 315 -52.86 -0.90 20.91
CA GLN A 315 -53.23 -1.94 19.94
C GLN A 315 -53.04 -3.36 20.50
N ASP A 316 -52.85 -3.48 21.82
CA ASP A 316 -52.50 -4.72 22.53
C ASP A 316 -53.38 -5.91 22.12
N GLU A 317 -54.71 -5.76 22.17
CA GLU A 317 -55.65 -6.84 21.78
C GLU A 317 -55.58 -7.20 20.29
N GLY A 318 -55.31 -6.22 19.42
CA GLY A 318 -55.15 -6.42 17.99
C GLY A 318 -53.89 -7.23 17.66
N LEU A 319 -52.78 -6.89 18.31
CA LEU A 319 -51.51 -7.60 18.16
C LEU A 319 -51.59 -9.04 18.70
N TRP A 320 -52.25 -9.26 19.85
CA TRP A 320 -52.49 -10.61 20.36
C TRP A 320 -53.34 -11.46 19.40
N ALA A 321 -54.36 -10.87 18.78
CA ALA A 321 -55.17 -11.56 17.77
C ALA A 321 -54.37 -11.88 16.50
N GLU A 322 -53.48 -10.98 16.08
CA GLU A 322 -52.57 -11.21 14.94
C GLU A 322 -51.59 -12.34 15.22
N VAL A 323 -51.01 -12.40 16.42
CA VAL A 323 -50.16 -13.52 16.87
C VAL A 323 -50.92 -14.85 16.78
N GLU A 324 -52.17 -14.91 17.25
CA GLU A 324 -52.98 -16.14 17.16
C GLU A 324 -53.20 -16.57 15.69
N GLN A 325 -53.51 -15.63 14.80
CA GLN A 325 -53.70 -15.89 13.36
C GLN A 325 -52.41 -16.37 12.67
N LEU A 326 -51.27 -15.72 12.95
CA LEU A 326 -49.98 -16.08 12.39
C LEU A 326 -49.56 -17.49 12.82
N VAL A 327 -49.85 -17.86 14.07
CA VAL A 327 -49.59 -19.20 14.55
C VAL A 327 -50.48 -20.22 13.84
N GLU A 328 -51.77 -19.94 13.63
CA GLU A 328 -52.68 -20.85 12.92
C GLU A 328 -52.28 -21.19 11.47
N SER A 329 -51.47 -20.36 10.81
CA SER A 329 -51.01 -20.58 9.42
C SER A 329 -50.06 -21.78 9.23
N TYR A 330 -49.45 -22.30 10.31
CA TYR A 330 -48.41 -23.35 10.32
C TYR A 330 -47.13 -23.06 9.50
N LYS A 331 -46.87 -21.82 9.07
CA LYS A 331 -45.69 -21.49 8.27
C LYS A 331 -44.50 -21.05 9.15
N PRO A 332 -43.26 -21.47 8.81
CA PRO A 332 -42.07 -21.06 9.58
C PRO A 332 -41.87 -19.54 9.67
N ARG A 333 -42.10 -18.81 8.57
CA ARG A 333 -41.97 -17.35 8.52
C ARG A 333 -43.01 -16.63 9.38
N ASP A 334 -44.20 -17.23 9.50
CA ASP A 334 -45.30 -16.65 10.28
C ASP A 334 -45.07 -16.90 11.78
N TYR A 335 -44.36 -17.97 12.16
CA TYR A 335 -43.84 -18.14 13.53
C TYR A 335 -42.74 -17.12 13.87
N ASP A 336 -41.86 -16.80 12.92
CA ASP A 336 -40.86 -15.74 13.13
C ASP A 336 -41.57 -14.39 13.37
N ALA A 337 -42.57 -14.05 12.56
CA ALA A 337 -43.36 -12.83 12.73
C ALA A 337 -44.15 -12.79 14.06
N ALA A 338 -44.77 -13.91 14.46
CA ALA A 338 -45.49 -14.00 15.73
C ALA A 338 -44.58 -13.80 16.94
N VAL A 339 -43.35 -14.31 16.88
CA VAL A 339 -42.34 -14.13 17.95
C VAL A 339 -41.90 -12.67 18.04
N GLU A 340 -41.72 -11.97 16.91
CA GLU A 340 -41.38 -10.54 16.91
C GLU A 340 -42.53 -9.68 17.51
N ILE A 341 -43.79 -9.97 17.18
CA ILE A 341 -44.93 -9.27 17.80
C ILE A 341 -45.03 -9.55 19.31
N LEU A 342 -44.74 -10.78 19.75
CA LEU A 342 -44.70 -11.10 21.18
C LEU A 342 -43.57 -10.37 21.92
N LEU A 343 -42.42 -10.15 21.26
CA LEU A 343 -41.34 -9.32 21.80
C LEU A 343 -41.77 -7.85 21.90
N ASP A 344 -42.46 -7.33 20.90
CA ASP A 344 -43.00 -5.98 20.92
C ASP A 344 -43.99 -5.78 22.08
N LEU A 345 -44.86 -6.76 22.31
CA LEU A 345 -45.82 -6.76 23.42
C LEU A 345 -45.13 -6.92 24.79
N HIS A 346 -44.05 -7.70 24.87
CA HIS A 346 -43.22 -7.81 26.07
C HIS A 346 -42.60 -6.46 26.44
N ASP A 347 -41.89 -5.83 25.50
CA ASP A 347 -41.21 -4.54 25.72
C ASP A 347 -42.22 -3.43 26.07
N LEU A 348 -43.39 -3.44 25.44
CA LEU A 348 -44.48 -2.51 25.76
C LEU A 348 -45.04 -2.74 27.17
N ALA A 349 -45.14 -3.99 27.62
CA ALA A 349 -45.58 -4.33 28.97
C ALA A 349 -44.54 -3.94 30.04
N GLU A 350 -43.25 -4.12 29.78
CA GLU A 350 -42.17 -3.65 30.66
C GLU A 350 -42.22 -2.12 30.82
N ARG A 351 -42.39 -1.38 29.71
CA ARG A 351 -42.48 0.09 29.75
C ARG A 351 -43.67 0.61 30.56
N LYS A 352 -44.77 -0.15 30.61
CA LYS A 352 -46.00 0.19 31.35
C LYS A 352 -46.05 -0.37 32.77
N ASP A 353 -44.96 -1.00 33.25
CA ASP A 353 -44.92 -1.71 34.54
C ASP A 353 -46.05 -2.75 34.68
N ASN A 354 -46.40 -3.40 33.55
CA ASN A 354 -47.49 -4.37 33.44
C ASN A 354 -47.01 -5.76 32.99
N SER A 355 -45.72 -6.06 33.21
CA SER A 355 -45.10 -7.34 32.82
C SER A 355 -45.86 -8.55 33.37
N ALA A 356 -46.41 -8.47 34.59
CA ALA A 356 -47.17 -9.56 35.20
C ALA A 356 -48.48 -9.91 34.46
N ALA A 357 -49.09 -8.97 33.72
CA ALA A 357 -50.24 -9.29 32.87
C ALA A 357 -49.81 -9.94 31.55
N PHE A 358 -48.71 -9.46 30.96
CA PHE A 358 -48.12 -10.06 29.77
C PHE A 358 -47.66 -11.49 30.02
N GLU A 359 -46.90 -11.74 31.10
CA GLU A 359 -46.41 -13.07 31.46
C GLU A 359 -47.54 -14.08 31.64
N ARG A 360 -48.63 -13.69 32.30
CA ARG A 360 -49.82 -14.56 32.44
C ARG A 360 -50.42 -14.91 31.08
N ARG A 361 -50.56 -13.92 30.20
CA ARG A 361 -51.12 -14.14 28.85
C ARG A 361 -50.18 -14.95 27.96
N LEU A 362 -48.87 -14.78 28.11
CA LEU A 362 -47.85 -15.58 27.43
C LEU A 362 -47.82 -17.02 27.95
N ALA A 363 -48.01 -17.24 29.24
CA ALA A 363 -48.13 -18.58 29.82
C ALA A 363 -49.35 -19.32 29.25
N ASP A 364 -50.52 -18.67 29.21
CA ASP A 364 -51.73 -19.22 28.58
C ASP A 364 -51.51 -19.54 27.09
N PHE A 365 -50.81 -18.65 26.38
CA PHE A 365 -50.42 -18.85 24.98
C PHE A 365 -49.50 -20.06 24.81
N LYS A 366 -48.47 -20.20 25.66
CA LYS A 366 -47.55 -21.35 25.66
C LYS A 366 -48.26 -22.66 25.99
N GLU A 367 -49.21 -22.66 26.92
CA GLU A 367 -50.02 -23.84 27.23
C GLU A 367 -50.87 -24.26 26.02
N ARG A 368 -51.54 -23.30 25.36
CA ARG A 368 -52.40 -23.55 24.20
C ARG A 368 -51.62 -24.08 23.00
N TYR A 369 -50.43 -23.55 22.74
CA TYR A 369 -49.63 -23.89 21.57
C TYR A 369 -48.42 -24.79 21.85
N GLY A 370 -48.28 -25.34 23.06
CA GLY A 370 -47.12 -26.11 23.53
C GLY A 370 -46.77 -27.35 22.69
N ARG A 371 -47.71 -27.88 21.91
CA ARG A 371 -47.46 -28.99 20.98
C ARG A 371 -46.70 -28.56 19.71
N ARG A 372 -46.54 -27.25 19.46
CA ARG A 372 -45.84 -26.68 18.30
C ARG A 372 -44.35 -26.46 18.62
N ARG A 373 -43.56 -27.53 18.62
CA ARG A 373 -42.14 -27.52 19.02
C ARG A 373 -41.29 -26.41 18.37
N ARG A 374 -41.43 -26.21 17.06
CA ARG A 374 -40.67 -25.19 16.31
C ARG A 374 -41.01 -23.75 16.70
N LEU A 375 -42.19 -23.49 17.24
CA LEU A 375 -42.58 -22.18 17.77
C LEU A 375 -41.96 -21.99 19.16
N MET A 376 -42.04 -23.02 20.02
CA MET A 376 -41.45 -23.00 21.36
C MET A 376 -39.93 -22.80 21.33
N GLU A 377 -39.22 -23.49 20.43
CA GLU A 377 -37.78 -23.29 20.21
C GLU A 377 -37.40 -21.85 19.82
N ARG A 378 -38.31 -21.10 19.19
CA ARG A 378 -38.07 -19.69 18.81
C ARG A 378 -38.34 -18.74 19.95
N LEU A 379 -39.37 -19.00 20.76
CA LEU A 379 -39.66 -18.24 21.97
C LEU A 379 -38.52 -18.38 22.97
N GLU A 380 -38.04 -19.62 23.20
CA GLU A 380 -36.88 -19.88 24.06
C GLU A 380 -35.61 -19.16 23.59
N LYS A 381 -35.38 -19.06 22.27
CA LYS A 381 -34.22 -18.33 21.72
C LYS A 381 -34.26 -16.81 21.94
N LYS A 382 -35.42 -16.27 22.26
CA LYS A 382 -35.66 -14.84 22.47
C LYS A 382 -36.00 -14.53 23.94
N ASP A 383 -35.77 -15.49 24.83
CA ASP A 383 -36.07 -15.41 26.27
C ASP A 383 -37.55 -15.07 26.59
N LEU A 384 -38.47 -15.44 25.69
CA LEU A 384 -39.92 -15.31 25.86
C LEU A 384 -40.54 -16.56 26.45
#